data_AF-A0A0Q4Y3Z9-F1
#
_entry.id   AF-A0A0Q4Y3Z9-F1
#
_cell.length_a   1.000
_cell.length_b   1.000
_cell.length_c   1.000
_cell.angle_alpha   90.00
_cell.angle_beta   90.00
_cell.angle_gamma   90.00
#
_symmetry.space_group_name_H-M   'P 1'
#
loop_
_entity.id
_entity.type
_entity.pdbx_description
1 polymer ?
#
loop_
_entity_poly.entity_id
_entity_poly.type
_entity_poly.pdbx_seq_one_letter_code
_entity_poly.pdbx_strand_id
1 'polypeptide(L)'
;MAYGNDPYFAGSRQYAAKGLWPREYEIGTSTVLYRFVDTTRCAPATGADGPWWFEYDHFQTVKHFASRHGHSLGYAARLFAAILYDWSAVNCVVRARVDVPLRVWKGKGKQIVVPSSSATRDARDHNPVPHGLLTGHAVTRDSRMTPMQSSLEVYQLYVPGLGQPHFQFSSLMTLLGHEDIATN
;
A
#
# COMPACT_ATOMS: atom_id res chain seq x y z
N MET A 1 -14.87 -18.25 -15.96
CA MET A 1 -15.54 -17.30 -15.04
C MET A 1 -15.11 -15.90 -15.43
N ALA A 2 -16.01 -14.91 -15.42
CA ALA A 2 -15.64 -13.51 -15.65
C ALA A 2 -15.38 -12.85 -14.29
N TYR A 3 -14.29 -12.07 -14.19
CA TYR A 3 -13.96 -11.31 -12.98
C TYR A 3 -14.63 -9.94 -13.05
N GLY A 4 -15.10 -9.41 -11.92
CA GLY A 4 -15.83 -8.13 -11.88
C GLY A 4 -15.01 -6.95 -12.38
N ASN A 5 -13.68 -7.05 -12.33
CA ASN A 5 -12.76 -6.01 -12.74
C ASN A 5 -11.98 -6.31 -14.04
N ASP A 6 -12.41 -7.29 -14.83
CA ASP A 6 -11.81 -7.62 -16.13
C ASP A 6 -11.63 -6.40 -17.07
N PRO A 7 -12.58 -5.44 -17.17
CA PRO A 7 -12.40 -4.25 -18.01
C PRO A 7 -11.19 -3.39 -17.65
N TYR A 8 -10.69 -3.49 -16.41
CA TYR A 8 -9.60 -2.67 -15.90
C TYR A 8 -8.28 -3.43 -15.77
N PHE A 9 -8.29 -4.75 -15.99
CA PHE A 9 -7.13 -5.59 -15.75
C PHE A 9 -6.04 -5.39 -16.83
N ALA A 10 -6.45 -5.29 -18.09
CA ALA A 10 -5.52 -5.07 -19.21
C ALA A 10 -4.72 -3.76 -19.02
N GLY A 11 -3.40 -3.84 -19.17
CA GLY A 11 -2.50 -2.68 -19.01
C GLY A 11 -2.29 -2.23 -17.55
N SER A 12 -2.99 -2.79 -16.57
CA SER A 12 -2.88 -2.36 -15.16
C SER A 12 -1.57 -2.77 -14.49
N ARG A 13 -0.87 -3.78 -15.03
CA ARG A 13 0.39 -4.33 -14.49
C ARG A 13 1.46 -3.26 -14.26
N GLN A 14 1.53 -2.26 -15.14
CA GLN A 14 2.53 -1.18 -15.04
C GLN A 14 2.31 -0.29 -13.80
N TYR A 15 1.06 -0.12 -13.35
CA TYR A 15 0.74 0.65 -12.15
C TYR A 15 1.07 -0.16 -10.90
N ALA A 16 0.73 -1.46 -10.88
CA ALA A 16 1.13 -2.37 -9.81
C ALA A 16 2.67 -2.46 -9.67
N ALA A 17 3.40 -2.49 -10.80
CA ALA A 17 4.86 -2.55 -10.82
C ALA A 17 5.56 -1.31 -10.23
N LYS A 18 4.83 -0.22 -9.95
CA LYS A 18 5.36 0.94 -9.22
C LYS A 18 5.57 0.66 -7.73
N GLY A 19 4.78 -0.24 -7.13
CA GLY A 19 4.82 -0.50 -5.69
C GLY A 19 5.16 -1.94 -5.30
N LEU A 20 5.05 -2.91 -6.21
CA LEU A 20 5.32 -4.31 -5.92
C LEU A 20 5.97 -5.05 -7.11
N TRP A 21 6.37 -6.29 -6.87
CA TRP A 21 6.75 -7.24 -7.94
C TRP A 21 5.51 -8.05 -8.35
N PRO A 22 4.79 -7.66 -9.42
CA PRO A 22 3.43 -8.14 -9.67
C PRO A 22 3.41 -9.56 -10.22
N ARG A 23 2.61 -10.41 -9.57
CA ARG A 23 2.12 -11.69 -10.08
C ARG A 23 0.61 -11.65 -10.12
N GLU A 24 0.04 -12.21 -11.18
CA GLU A 24 -1.41 -12.34 -11.28
C GLU A 24 -1.91 -13.23 -10.14
N TYR A 25 -3.02 -12.83 -9.54
CA TYR A 25 -3.65 -13.53 -8.44
C TYR A 25 -5.16 -13.32 -8.48
N GLU A 26 -5.89 -14.26 -7.91
CA GLU A 26 -7.36 -14.24 -7.89
C GLU A 26 -7.85 -14.12 -6.47
N ILE A 27 -8.85 -13.27 -6.26
CA ILE A 27 -9.53 -13.11 -4.98
C ILE A 27 -10.97 -13.55 -5.15
N GLY A 28 -11.38 -14.52 -4.33
CA GLY A 28 -12.75 -15.02 -4.33
C GLY A 28 -13.74 -14.03 -3.70
N THR A 29 -15.02 -14.17 -4.06
CA THR A 29 -16.13 -13.48 -3.38
C THR A 29 -16.13 -13.77 -1.89
N SER A 30 -16.64 -12.82 -1.11
CA SER A 30 -16.68 -12.82 0.36
C SER A 30 -15.32 -12.70 1.06
N THR A 31 -14.20 -12.63 0.34
CA THR A 31 -12.90 -12.35 0.94
C THR A 31 -12.89 -10.96 1.56
N VAL A 32 -12.38 -10.83 2.78
CA VAL A 32 -12.24 -9.53 3.47
C VAL A 32 -10.82 -9.00 3.26
N LEU A 33 -10.72 -7.80 2.71
CA LEU A 33 -9.46 -7.09 2.48
C LEU A 33 -9.34 -5.88 3.39
N TYR A 34 -8.10 -5.48 3.67
CA TYR A 34 -7.73 -4.39 4.58
C TYR A 34 -6.92 -3.34 3.84
N ARG A 35 -7.14 -2.06 4.14
CA ARG A 35 -6.42 -0.95 3.53
C ARG A 35 -6.17 0.15 4.56
N PHE A 36 -4.97 0.72 4.52
CA PHE A 36 -4.64 1.92 5.28
C PHE A 36 -5.07 3.17 4.49
N VAL A 37 -5.70 4.12 5.16
CA VAL A 37 -6.22 5.36 4.56
C VAL A 37 -5.75 6.59 5.36
N ASP A 38 -5.87 7.75 4.72
CA ASP A 38 -5.59 9.06 5.30
C ASP A 38 -6.89 9.84 5.49
N THR A 39 -7.41 9.86 6.73
CA THR A 39 -8.65 10.55 7.07
C THR A 39 -8.50 12.07 7.16
N THR A 40 -7.27 12.59 7.13
CA THR A 40 -7.02 14.03 7.06
C THR A 40 -7.27 14.58 5.65
N ARG A 41 -7.23 13.72 4.62
CA ARG A 41 -7.44 14.10 3.22
C ARG A 41 -8.82 13.73 2.68
N CYS A 42 -9.45 12.67 3.21
CA CYS A 42 -10.76 12.21 2.73
C CYS A 42 -11.49 11.36 3.77
N ALA A 43 -12.80 11.20 3.64
CA ALA A 43 -13.56 10.30 4.51
C ALA A 43 -13.13 8.83 4.28
N PRO A 44 -13.19 7.94 5.31
CA PRO A 44 -12.79 6.53 5.18
C PRO A 44 -13.46 5.80 4.01
N ALA A 45 -14.75 6.06 3.77
CA ALA A 45 -15.49 5.48 2.65
C ALA A 45 -14.92 5.89 1.28
N THR A 46 -14.51 7.14 1.12
CA THR A 46 -13.83 7.62 -0.09
C THR A 46 -12.42 7.04 -0.20
N GLY A 47 -11.70 6.97 0.93
CA GLY A 47 -10.35 6.40 0.98
C GLY A 47 -10.28 4.90 0.68
N ALA A 48 -11.39 4.17 0.88
CA ALA A 48 -11.51 2.76 0.55
C ALA A 48 -11.33 2.51 -0.96
N ASP A 49 -11.70 3.45 -1.82
CA ASP A 49 -11.58 3.31 -3.27
C ASP A 49 -10.16 3.56 -3.80
N GLY A 50 -9.13 3.15 -3.06
CA GLY A 50 -7.77 3.13 -3.59
C GLY A 50 -7.30 1.71 -3.92
N PRO A 51 -6.30 1.56 -4.78
CA PRO A 51 -5.99 0.26 -5.37
C PRO A 51 -5.16 -0.66 -4.48
N TRP A 52 -4.55 -0.15 -3.42
CA TRP A 52 -3.61 -0.91 -2.57
C TRP A 52 -4.32 -1.54 -1.36
N TRP A 53 -4.25 -2.86 -1.23
CA TRP A 53 -4.95 -3.65 -0.21
C TRP A 53 -4.07 -4.78 0.35
N PHE A 54 -4.51 -5.36 1.45
CA PHE A 54 -3.92 -6.51 2.12
C PHE A 54 -4.97 -7.59 2.37
N GLU A 55 -4.55 -8.84 2.28
CA GLU A 55 -5.30 -9.96 2.86
C GLU A 55 -5.11 -10.00 4.37
N TYR A 56 -6.00 -10.72 5.05
CA TYR A 56 -6.03 -10.81 6.52
C TYR A 56 -4.68 -11.17 7.12
N ASP A 57 -4.03 -12.23 6.63
CA ASP A 57 -2.77 -12.73 7.21
C ASP A 57 -1.63 -11.71 7.10
N HIS A 58 -1.57 -10.99 5.99
CA HIS A 58 -0.57 -9.94 5.78
C HIS A 58 -0.86 -8.72 6.67
N PHE A 59 -2.12 -8.33 6.81
CA PHE A 59 -2.52 -7.29 7.75
C PHE A 59 -2.20 -7.68 9.21
N GLN A 60 -2.50 -8.91 9.62
CA GLN A 60 -2.18 -9.41 10.97
C GLN A 60 -0.67 -9.45 11.21
N THR A 61 0.14 -9.80 10.21
CA THR A 61 1.60 -9.76 10.31
C THR A 61 2.09 -8.34 10.62
N VAL A 62 1.56 -7.33 9.94
CA VAL A 62 1.87 -5.91 10.22
C VAL A 62 1.43 -5.53 11.63
N LYS A 63 0.21 -5.93 12.04
CA LYS A 63 -0.34 -5.64 13.37
C LYS A 63 0.47 -6.27 14.50
N HIS A 64 0.85 -7.55 14.36
CA HIS A 64 1.67 -8.24 15.33
C HIS A 64 3.08 -7.66 15.41
N PHE A 65 3.66 -7.27 14.27
CA PHE A 65 4.95 -6.57 14.26
C PHE A 65 4.85 -5.26 15.05
N ALA A 66 3.83 -4.44 14.79
CA ALA A 66 3.63 -3.19 15.52
C ALA A 66 3.58 -3.42 17.04
N SER A 67 2.73 -4.36 17.47
CA SER A 67 2.58 -4.71 18.89
C SER A 67 3.86 -5.25 19.51
N ARG A 68 4.59 -6.14 18.82
CA ARG A 68 5.80 -6.79 19.35
C ARG A 68 6.95 -5.80 19.54
N HIS A 69 7.04 -4.79 18.70
CA HIS A 69 8.13 -3.83 18.69
C HIS A 69 7.78 -2.48 19.32
N GLY A 70 6.57 -2.35 19.91
CA GLY A 70 6.11 -1.10 20.52
C GLY A 70 5.93 0.05 19.52
N HIS A 71 5.67 -0.28 18.26
CA HIS A 71 5.44 0.70 17.20
C HIS A 71 3.95 0.98 17.02
N SER A 72 3.65 2.17 16.49
CA SER A 72 2.31 2.47 16.02
C SER A 72 1.97 1.60 14.80
N LEU A 73 0.67 1.27 14.61
CA LEU A 73 0.25 0.49 13.46
C LEU A 73 0.47 1.25 12.15
N GLY A 74 0.27 2.58 12.16
CA GLY A 74 0.55 3.43 11.00
C GLY A 74 2.03 3.38 10.61
N TYR A 75 2.94 3.42 11.58
CA TYR A 75 4.38 3.27 11.34
C TYR A 75 4.73 1.92 10.74
N ALA A 76 4.24 0.83 11.33
CA ALA A 76 4.50 -0.52 10.83
C ALA A 76 3.99 -0.67 9.38
N ALA A 77 2.80 -0.14 9.08
CA ALA A 77 2.25 -0.15 7.73
C ALA A 77 3.17 0.55 6.72
N ARG A 78 3.76 1.69 7.07
CA ARG A 78 4.75 2.38 6.22
C ARG A 78 5.95 1.50 5.93
N LEU A 79 6.51 0.85 6.96
CA LEU A 79 7.67 -0.02 6.82
C LEU A 79 7.40 -1.18 5.86
N PHE A 80 6.22 -1.80 5.91
CA PHE A 80 5.90 -2.94 5.06
C PHE A 80 5.39 -2.57 3.66
N ALA A 81 4.77 -1.40 3.52
CA ALA A 81 4.14 -0.96 2.28
C ALA A 81 4.98 0.04 1.47
N ALA A 82 6.06 0.58 2.06
CA ALA A 82 6.80 1.74 1.56
C ALA A 82 5.92 2.96 1.24
N ILE A 83 4.99 3.29 2.16
CA ILE A 83 4.19 4.52 2.13
C ILE A 83 4.94 5.71 2.75
N LEU A 84 5.44 6.63 1.92
CA LEU A 84 6.11 7.85 2.37
C LEU A 84 5.22 8.72 3.28
N TYR A 85 5.81 9.43 4.23
CA TYR A 85 5.12 10.37 5.12
C TYR A 85 4.39 11.46 4.35
N ASP A 86 4.97 11.96 3.26
CA ASP A 86 4.32 12.96 2.41
C ASP A 86 3.09 12.44 1.66
N TRP A 87 2.97 11.13 1.45
CA TRP A 87 1.90 10.54 0.63
C TRP A 87 0.59 10.35 1.39
N SER A 88 0.66 10.02 2.66
CA SER A 88 -0.50 9.64 3.47
C SER A 88 -0.14 9.73 4.95
N ALA A 89 -1.07 10.16 5.80
CA ALA A 89 -0.93 10.09 7.26
C ALA A 89 -0.96 8.65 7.80
N VAL A 90 -1.64 7.72 7.10
CA VAL A 90 -1.81 6.30 7.51
C VAL A 90 -2.45 6.19 8.90
N ASN A 91 -3.52 6.94 9.14
CA ASN A 91 -4.16 7.11 10.44
C ASN A 91 -5.48 6.34 10.61
N CYS A 92 -5.90 5.56 9.62
CA CYS A 92 -7.08 4.72 9.70
C CYS A 92 -6.90 3.44 8.89
N VAL A 93 -7.54 2.36 9.33
CA VAL A 93 -7.70 1.12 8.58
C VAL A 93 -9.15 0.94 8.20
N VAL A 94 -9.41 0.68 6.93
CA VAL A 94 -10.71 0.22 6.43
C VAL A 94 -10.67 -1.26 6.13
N ARG A 95 -11.81 -1.93 6.29
CA ARG A 95 -12.01 -3.31 5.85
C ARG A 95 -13.20 -3.40 4.91
N ALA A 96 -13.06 -4.18 3.83
CA ALA A 96 -14.11 -4.34 2.83
C ALA A 96 -14.24 -5.81 2.43
N ARG A 97 -15.47 -6.22 2.11
CA ARG A 97 -15.77 -7.53 1.55
C ARG A 97 -15.78 -7.44 0.03
N VAL A 98 -15.14 -8.40 -0.63
CA VAL A 98 -15.21 -8.58 -2.08
C VAL A 98 -16.59 -9.16 -2.45
N ASP A 99 -17.36 -8.47 -3.28
CA ASP A 99 -18.72 -8.90 -3.65
C ASP A 99 -18.74 -9.75 -4.94
N VAL A 100 -17.72 -9.60 -5.80
CA VAL A 100 -17.55 -10.36 -7.05
C VAL A 100 -16.11 -10.85 -7.17
N PRO A 101 -15.82 -12.00 -7.82
CA PRO A 101 -14.44 -12.47 -7.96
C PRO A 101 -13.57 -11.42 -8.67
N LEU A 102 -12.35 -11.20 -8.16
CA LEU A 102 -11.43 -10.17 -8.67
C LEU A 102 -10.15 -10.79 -9.18
N ARG A 103 -9.63 -10.23 -10.27
CA ARG A 103 -8.26 -10.48 -10.72
C ARG A 103 -7.37 -9.33 -10.28
N VAL A 104 -6.29 -9.62 -9.56
CA VAL A 104 -5.44 -8.63 -8.89
C VAL A 104 -3.97 -8.87 -9.19
N TRP A 105 -3.11 -7.90 -8.88
CA TRP A 105 -1.68 -8.12 -8.82
C TRP A 105 -1.24 -8.27 -7.37
N LYS A 106 -0.69 -9.43 -7.02
CA LYS A 106 -0.11 -9.72 -5.70
C LYS A 106 1.40 -9.74 -5.79
N GLY A 107 2.08 -9.18 -4.79
CA GLY A 107 3.53 -9.17 -4.78
C GLY A 107 4.15 -8.63 -3.51
N LYS A 108 5.43 -8.93 -3.34
CA LYS A 108 6.27 -8.28 -2.33
C LYS A 108 6.42 -6.81 -2.68
N GLY A 109 6.45 -5.96 -1.65
CA GLY A 109 6.70 -4.54 -1.83
C GLY A 109 8.03 -4.29 -2.54
N LYS A 110 8.06 -3.28 -3.41
CA LYS A 110 9.26 -2.79 -4.08
C LYS A 110 9.73 -1.50 -3.43
N GLN A 111 11.04 -1.25 -3.46
CA GLN A 111 11.60 0.03 -3.03
C GLN A 111 10.98 1.17 -3.84
N ILE A 112 10.55 2.21 -3.13
CA ILE A 112 10.10 3.47 -3.70
C ILE A 112 11.27 4.46 -3.67
N VAL A 113 11.52 5.11 -4.81
CA VAL A 113 12.49 6.20 -4.95
C VAL A 113 11.77 7.38 -5.57
N VAL A 114 11.69 8.49 -4.83
CA VAL A 114 11.10 9.74 -5.32
C VAL A 114 12.24 10.72 -5.60
N PRO A 115 12.39 11.20 -6.85
CA PRO A 115 13.41 12.17 -7.20
C PRO A 115 13.27 13.47 -6.41
N SER A 116 14.41 14.08 -6.14
CA SER A 116 14.58 15.33 -5.39
C SER A 116 13.82 16.58 -5.92
N SER A 117 13.15 16.54 -7.06
CA SER A 117 12.44 17.72 -7.61
C SER A 117 11.06 17.99 -6.99
N SER A 118 10.57 17.16 -6.08
CA SER A 118 9.28 17.37 -5.39
C SER A 118 9.38 18.34 -4.22
N ALA A 119 8.51 19.35 -4.19
CA ALA A 119 8.60 20.54 -3.34
C ALA A 119 8.08 20.37 -1.89
N THR A 120 7.54 19.20 -1.55
CA THR A 120 7.08 18.87 -0.19
C THR A 120 7.83 17.62 0.25
N ARG A 121 8.63 17.76 1.32
CA ARG A 121 9.45 16.69 1.85
C ARG A 121 9.30 16.58 3.35
N ASP A 122 8.97 15.39 3.82
CA ASP A 122 9.08 15.04 5.23
C ASP A 122 10.52 14.59 5.54
N ALA A 123 11.10 15.13 6.61
CA ALA A 123 12.46 14.79 7.04
C ALA A 123 12.63 13.28 7.33
N ARG A 124 11.54 12.57 7.66
CA ARG A 124 11.52 11.13 7.94
C ARG A 124 11.59 10.26 6.68
N ASP A 125 11.27 10.82 5.51
CA ASP A 125 11.40 10.13 4.22
C ASP A 125 12.84 10.18 3.66
N HIS A 126 13.73 10.91 4.35
CA HIS A 126 15.14 10.99 4.02
C HIS A 126 15.93 9.86 4.68
N ASN A 127 16.40 8.93 3.85
CA ASN A 127 17.45 8.00 4.26
C ASN A 127 18.74 8.35 3.50
N PRO A 128 19.64 9.18 4.07
CA PRO A 128 20.93 9.46 3.47
C PRO A 128 21.80 8.22 3.61
N VAL A 129 21.62 7.24 2.73
CA VAL A 129 22.61 6.17 2.58
C VAL A 129 23.76 6.78 1.79
N PRO A 130 24.99 6.83 2.33
CA PRO A 130 26.15 7.21 1.55
C PRO A 130 26.22 6.26 0.35
N HIS A 131 26.17 6.81 -0.86
CA HIS A 131 26.49 6.02 -2.04
C HIS A 131 27.97 5.66 -1.96
N GLY A 132 28.24 4.45 -1.47
CA GLY A 132 29.55 3.84 -1.48
C GLY A 132 30.49 4.32 -0.38
N LEU A 133 31.02 3.35 0.34
CA LEU A 133 32.28 3.46 1.07
C LEU A 133 33.50 3.70 0.14
N LEU A 134 33.30 4.06 -1.14
CA LEU A 134 34.37 4.12 -2.15
C LEU A 134 34.24 5.14 -3.31
N THR A 135 33.19 5.96 -3.46
CA THR A 135 33.16 6.95 -4.55
C THR A 135 32.55 8.29 -4.13
N GLY A 136 33.37 9.33 -4.16
CA GLY A 136 32.97 10.72 -3.91
C GLY A 136 32.09 11.28 -5.03
N HIS A 137 30.86 10.79 -5.13
CA HIS A 137 29.83 11.33 -6.02
C HIS A 137 28.67 11.87 -5.19
N ALA A 138 28.17 13.04 -5.61
CA ALA A 138 27.23 13.88 -4.90
C ALA A 138 26.09 13.11 -4.23
N VAL A 139 25.83 13.42 -2.96
CA VAL A 139 24.70 12.92 -2.18
C VAL A 139 23.41 13.30 -2.91
N THR A 140 22.79 12.37 -3.65
CA THR A 140 21.46 12.62 -4.23
C THR A 140 20.44 12.57 -3.09
N ARG A 141 19.78 13.70 -2.82
CA ARG A 141 18.77 13.85 -1.76
C ARG A 141 17.41 13.29 -2.19
N ASP A 142 17.39 12.05 -2.66
CA ASP A 142 16.15 11.36 -3.03
C ASP A 142 15.44 10.85 -1.77
N SER A 143 14.11 10.91 -1.74
CA SER A 143 13.34 10.22 -0.71
C SER A 143 13.24 8.74 -1.08
N ARG A 144 13.60 7.85 -0.15
CA ARG A 144 13.67 6.41 -0.40
C ARG A 144 13.04 5.64 0.75
N MET A 145 12.16 4.71 0.42
CA MET A 145 11.70 3.72 1.38
C MET A 145 11.72 2.32 0.78
N THR A 146 12.42 1.43 1.47
CA THR A 146 12.50 0.00 1.14
C THR A 146 11.54 -0.75 2.05
N PRO A 147 10.55 -1.47 1.49
CA PRO A 147 9.69 -2.35 2.27
C PRO A 147 10.49 -3.34 3.11
N MET A 148 10.12 -3.51 4.37
CA MET A 148 10.66 -4.58 5.21
C MET A 148 10.11 -5.92 4.72
N GLN A 149 10.98 -6.78 4.21
CA GLN A 149 10.64 -8.04 3.54
C GLN A 149 11.57 -9.19 3.96
N SER A 150 12.14 -9.12 5.17
CA SER A 150 13.10 -10.10 5.70
C SER A 150 12.40 -11.43 6.07
N SER A 151 12.41 -11.86 7.33
CA SER A 151 11.73 -13.09 7.77
C SER A 151 10.20 -12.99 7.72
N LEU A 152 9.64 -11.79 7.63
CA LEU A 152 8.20 -11.53 7.51
C LEU A 152 7.86 -11.18 6.07
N GLU A 153 7.28 -12.12 5.34
CA GLU A 153 6.82 -11.88 3.97
C GLU A 153 5.42 -11.27 3.97
N VAL A 154 5.36 -9.94 3.84
CA VAL A 154 4.10 -9.20 3.72
C VAL A 154 3.86 -8.87 2.25
N TYR A 155 2.82 -9.48 1.68
CA TYR A 155 2.39 -9.21 0.32
C TYR A 155 1.34 -8.11 0.29
N GLN A 156 1.42 -7.30 -0.76
CA GLN A 156 0.44 -6.28 -1.09
C GLN A 156 -0.37 -6.72 -2.31
N LEU A 157 -1.61 -6.26 -2.37
CA LEU A 157 -2.48 -6.38 -3.53
C LEU A 157 -2.63 -5.02 -4.20
N TYR A 158 -2.57 -5.02 -5.53
CA TYR A 158 -3.09 -3.95 -6.37
C TYR A 158 -4.35 -4.46 -7.06
N VAL A 159 -5.48 -3.79 -6.83
CA VAL A 159 -6.79 -4.12 -7.40
C VAL A 159 -7.12 -3.16 -8.55
N PRO A 160 -7.06 -3.59 -9.82
CA PRO A 160 -7.44 -2.77 -10.95
C PRO A 160 -8.92 -2.37 -10.91
N GLY A 161 -9.22 -1.14 -11.34
CA GLY A 161 -10.57 -0.55 -11.26
C GLY A 161 -10.79 0.31 -10.02
N LEU A 162 -9.98 0.15 -8.97
CA LEU A 162 -9.98 1.04 -7.82
C LEU A 162 -9.01 2.20 -8.02
N GLY A 163 -9.34 3.35 -7.41
CA GLY A 163 -8.57 4.58 -7.50
C GLY A 163 -8.65 5.23 -8.88
N GLN A 164 -7.86 6.28 -9.05
CA GLN A 164 -7.83 7.00 -10.33
C GLN A 164 -7.39 6.08 -11.48
N PRO A 165 -8.06 6.15 -12.65
CA PRO A 165 -9.16 7.06 -12.98
C PRO A 165 -10.58 6.47 -12.79
N HIS A 166 -10.72 5.26 -12.25
CA HIS A 166 -11.94 4.45 -12.41
C HIS A 166 -12.91 4.51 -11.23
N PHE A 167 -12.42 4.49 -9.99
CA PHE A 167 -13.24 4.60 -8.78
C PHE A 167 -14.43 3.62 -8.70
N GLN A 168 -14.14 2.32 -8.82
CA GLN A 168 -15.15 1.26 -8.92
C GLN A 168 -15.38 0.51 -7.61
N PHE A 169 -15.10 1.12 -6.45
CA PHE A 169 -15.24 0.41 -5.17
C PHE A 169 -16.63 -0.20 -4.98
N SER A 170 -17.70 0.58 -5.17
CA SER A 170 -19.08 0.12 -4.91
C SER A 170 -19.58 -1.00 -5.84
N SER A 171 -18.97 -1.19 -7.00
CA SER A 171 -19.31 -2.29 -7.91
C SER A 171 -18.51 -3.57 -7.64
N LEU A 172 -17.42 -3.48 -6.88
CA LEU A 172 -16.50 -4.58 -6.61
C LEU A 172 -16.53 -5.05 -5.15
N MET A 173 -16.84 -4.15 -4.21
CA MET A 173 -16.66 -4.34 -2.78
C MET A 173 -17.68 -3.56 -1.93
N THR A 174 -17.95 -4.10 -0.75
CA THR A 174 -18.74 -3.45 0.30
C THR A 174 -17.87 -3.10 1.49
N LEU A 175 -17.90 -1.84 1.91
CA LEU A 175 -17.22 -1.39 3.14
C LEU A 175 -17.88 -2.02 4.38
N LEU A 176 -17.09 -2.70 5.20
CA LEU A 176 -17.56 -3.35 6.44
C LEU A 176 -17.29 -2.54 7.71
N GLY A 177 -16.46 -1.50 7.63
CA GLY A 177 -16.10 -0.66 8.77
C GLY A 177 -14.71 -0.07 8.67
N HIS A 178 -14.38 0.77 9.65
CA HIS A 178 -13.10 1.43 9.77
C HIS A 178 -12.71 1.57 11.24
N GLU A 179 -11.41 1.72 11.50
CA GLU A 179 -10.81 1.91 12.82
C GLU A 179 -9.72 2.98 12.71
N ASP A 180 -9.79 4.00 13.56
CA ASP A 180 -8.70 4.99 13.68
C ASP A 180 -7.49 4.33 14.37
N ILE A 181 -6.30 4.63 13.88
CA ILE A 181 -5.06 4.00 14.35
C ILE A 181 -4.03 5.07 14.71
N ALA A 182 -3.19 4.76 15.68
CA ALA A 182 -2.09 5.65 16.07
C ALA A 182 -1.06 5.79 14.93
N THR A 183 -0.53 7.02 14.79
CA THR A 183 0.49 7.42 13.81
C THR A 183 1.67 8.08 14.52
N ASN A 184 2.52 7.28 15.16
CA ASN A 184 3.80 7.78 15.69
C ASN A 184 4.89 7.59 14.64
#